data_AF-A0A2Z6P673-F1
#
_entry.id   AF-A0A2Z6P673-F1
#
_cell.length_a   1.000
_cell.length_b   1.000
_cell.length_c   1.000
_cell.angle_alpha   90.00
_cell.angle_beta   90.00
_cell.angle_gamma   90.00
#
_symmetry.space_group_name_H-M   'P 1'
#
loop_
_entity.id
_entity.type
_entity.pdbx_description
1 polymer ?
#
loop_
_entity_poly.entity_id
_entity_poly.type
_entity_poly.pdbx_seq_one_letter_code
_entity_poly.pdbx_strand_id
1 'polypeptide(L)'
;MTFIPMQLYFTLSLGSSLIFLGLAKFGATNVGSFKIWIAPPRQLDIILLAEKDVERVRQRDELLAKAKSMQKKLPWLKYDMKQAEYREAKEHEKTAAKEFDKAKKLLNELKEPIKKQKDEKTALDAKCKKVSNRINENSKKRMGLMENENQLEVELQGKYKEMDELRRQEETRQQKFRKYSEELAAAELELESLNPYAPLEDELERLRVKFLELDSSVDQARRNKSQAETEVKDKSSSLKRCRDRLKEMSNKSTKCLCALKTSGVEKISEAYNWVEAHRHEFNKEVYGPVLAEVNVPDQSHAGYLEGQVAWYTWKVVLDISLWFLLLL
;
A
#
# COMPACT_ATOMS: atom_id res chain seq x y z
N MET A 1 17.96 -7.97 -105.07
CA MET A 1 18.14 -9.38 -105.52
C MET A 1 16.83 -9.80 -106.18
N THR A 2 16.75 -9.69 -107.52
CA THR A 2 16.75 -10.84 -108.48
C THR A 2 15.44 -11.63 -108.41
N PHE A 3 14.68 -11.96 -109.45
CA PHE A 3 14.84 -11.91 -110.90
C PHE A 3 13.46 -12.33 -111.50
N ILE A 4 12.97 -11.60 -112.51
CA ILE A 4 12.36 -12.05 -113.79
C ILE A 4 11.10 -12.98 -113.83
N PRO A 5 10.13 -12.68 -114.73
CA PRO A 5 8.89 -13.43 -115.02
C PRO A 5 9.05 -14.58 -116.04
N MET A 6 8.00 -15.38 -116.30
CA MET A 6 7.97 -16.28 -117.47
C MET A 6 6.59 -16.39 -118.15
N GLN A 7 6.59 -15.97 -119.42
CA GLN A 7 5.72 -16.38 -120.51
C GLN A 7 6.14 -17.74 -121.07
N LEU A 8 5.21 -18.47 -121.71
CA LEU A 8 5.44 -19.46 -122.80
C LEU A 8 4.07 -19.68 -123.49
N TYR A 9 3.79 -19.09 -124.66
CA TYR A 9 4.17 -19.39 -126.06
C TYR A 9 3.59 -20.69 -126.68
N PHE A 10 2.75 -20.48 -127.70
CA PHE A 10 2.66 -21.09 -129.06
C PHE A 10 2.45 -22.61 -129.27
N THR A 11 1.48 -22.97 -130.13
CA THR A 11 1.72 -23.33 -131.55
C THR A 11 0.43 -23.62 -132.33
N LEU A 12 0.31 -22.97 -133.49
CA LEU A 12 -0.54 -23.38 -134.63
C LEU A 12 0.17 -24.50 -135.40
N SER A 13 -0.59 -25.42 -136.01
CA SER A 13 -0.11 -26.21 -137.16
C SER A 13 -1.27 -26.50 -138.13
N LEU A 14 -1.16 -25.90 -139.31
CA LEU A 14 -1.87 -26.24 -140.55
C LEU A 14 -1.05 -27.31 -141.29
N GLY A 15 -1.71 -28.28 -141.93
CA GLY A 15 -1.07 -29.23 -142.83
C GLY A 15 -2.08 -29.90 -143.77
N SER A 16 -2.04 -29.49 -145.04
CA SER A 16 -2.88 -29.92 -146.16
C SER A 16 -2.35 -31.17 -146.88
N SER A 17 -3.23 -31.72 -147.75
CA SER A 17 -2.95 -32.41 -149.04
C SER A 17 -2.70 -33.92 -149.02
N LEU A 18 -3.04 -34.74 -150.05
CA LEU A 18 -3.86 -34.70 -151.28
C LEU A 18 -3.81 -36.15 -151.85
N ILE A 19 -4.95 -36.65 -152.37
CA ILE A 19 -5.19 -37.48 -153.58
C ILE A 19 -4.38 -38.77 -153.86
N PHE A 20 -5.11 -39.86 -154.20
CA PHE A 20 -4.80 -40.67 -155.39
C PHE A 20 -6.08 -41.22 -156.07
N LEU A 21 -6.19 -40.99 -157.38
CA LEU A 21 -7.20 -41.49 -158.33
C LEU A 21 -6.90 -42.93 -158.76
N GLY A 22 -7.94 -43.70 -159.10
CA GLY A 22 -7.83 -44.93 -159.89
C GLY A 22 -9.06 -45.11 -160.79
N LEU A 23 -8.87 -44.98 -162.10
CA LEU A 23 -9.87 -45.13 -163.16
C LEU A 23 -9.51 -46.37 -163.98
N ALA A 24 -10.46 -47.25 -164.29
CA ALA A 24 -10.35 -48.27 -165.34
C ALA A 24 -11.68 -48.39 -166.11
N LYS A 25 -11.55 -48.47 -167.44
CA LYS A 25 -12.58 -48.41 -168.49
C LYS A 25 -12.97 -49.81 -169.01
N PHE A 26 -14.02 -49.80 -169.88
CA PHE A 26 -14.45 -50.76 -170.93
C PHE A 26 -15.36 -51.92 -170.49
N GLY A 27 -16.43 -52.30 -171.20
CA GLY A 27 -17.09 -51.84 -172.43
C GLY A 27 -18.56 -52.32 -172.44
N ALA A 28 -19.50 -51.51 -172.94
CA ALA A 28 -20.17 -51.67 -174.25
C ALA A 28 -20.87 -53.02 -174.51
N THR A 29 -22.21 -53.02 -174.42
CA THR A 29 -23.22 -53.39 -175.45
C THR A 29 -24.44 -54.05 -174.79
N ASN A 30 -25.59 -53.36 -174.74
CA ASN A 30 -26.81 -53.85 -175.41
C ASN A 30 -27.89 -52.77 -175.37
N VAL A 31 -28.47 -52.50 -176.54
CA VAL A 31 -29.57 -51.56 -176.75
C VAL A 31 -30.86 -52.25 -176.32
N GLY A 32 -31.52 -51.72 -175.29
CA GLY A 32 -32.82 -52.19 -174.83
C GLY A 32 -33.61 -51.02 -174.27
N SER A 33 -34.46 -50.44 -175.11
CA SER A 33 -35.44 -49.40 -174.75
C SER A 33 -36.25 -49.81 -173.52
N PHE A 34 -36.08 -49.16 -172.37
CA PHE A 34 -37.09 -49.21 -171.31
C PHE A 34 -37.01 -47.97 -170.38
N LYS A 35 -38.01 -47.09 -170.56
CA LYS A 35 -38.66 -46.19 -169.57
C LYS A 35 -37.77 -45.39 -168.59
N ILE A 36 -37.68 -44.09 -168.88
CA ILE A 36 -37.42 -43.03 -167.90
C ILE A 36 -38.55 -43.05 -166.86
N TRP A 37 -38.27 -43.58 -165.66
CA TRP A 37 -39.09 -43.36 -164.48
C TRP A 37 -38.76 -41.99 -163.91
N ILE A 38 -39.57 -40.99 -164.24
CA ILE A 38 -39.66 -39.77 -163.44
C ILE A 38 -40.29 -40.21 -162.10
N ALA A 39 -39.47 -40.32 -161.06
CA ALA A 39 -39.97 -40.52 -159.71
C ALA A 39 -40.83 -39.31 -159.31
N PRO A 40 -42.06 -39.50 -158.78
CA PRO A 40 -42.97 -38.41 -158.48
C PRO A 40 -42.39 -37.45 -157.41
N PRO A 41 -42.73 -36.14 -157.44
CA PRO A 41 -42.18 -35.13 -156.52
C PRO A 41 -42.35 -35.43 -155.04
N ARG A 42 -43.31 -36.31 -154.68
CA ARG A 42 -43.57 -36.76 -153.31
C ARG A 42 -42.53 -37.74 -152.77
N GLN A 43 -41.64 -38.30 -153.60
CA GLN A 43 -40.68 -39.33 -153.19
C GLN A 43 -39.30 -38.76 -152.82
N LEU A 44 -38.91 -37.61 -153.37
CA LEU A 44 -37.69 -36.87 -153.02
C LEU A 44 -37.83 -36.14 -151.67
N ASP A 45 -39.00 -35.57 -151.37
CA ASP A 45 -39.28 -34.96 -150.06
C ASP A 45 -39.23 -35.99 -148.93
N ILE A 46 -39.64 -37.24 -149.19
CA ILE A 46 -39.55 -38.34 -148.22
C ILE A 46 -38.09 -38.74 -147.98
N ILE A 47 -37.24 -38.74 -149.02
CA ILE A 47 -35.81 -39.06 -148.89
C ILE A 47 -35.07 -37.95 -148.14
N LEU A 48 -35.31 -36.68 -148.47
CA LEU A 48 -34.66 -35.52 -147.82
C LEU A 48 -35.11 -35.34 -146.37
N LEU A 49 -36.38 -35.66 -146.06
CA LEU A 49 -36.89 -35.72 -144.69
C LEU A 49 -36.25 -36.87 -143.90
N ALA A 50 -36.13 -38.06 -144.51
CA ALA A 50 -35.44 -39.20 -143.91
C ALA A 50 -33.95 -38.92 -143.67
N GLU A 51 -33.27 -38.22 -144.59
CA GLU A 51 -31.87 -37.79 -144.42
C GLU A 51 -31.71 -36.77 -143.28
N LYS A 52 -32.62 -35.79 -143.16
CA LYS A 52 -32.64 -34.86 -142.02
C LYS A 52 -32.95 -35.57 -140.70
N ASP A 53 -33.84 -36.56 -140.71
CA ASP A 53 -34.13 -37.39 -139.54
C ASP A 53 -32.95 -38.24 -139.12
N VAL A 54 -32.24 -38.84 -140.08
CA VAL A 54 -31.00 -39.59 -139.83
C VAL A 54 -29.91 -38.67 -139.26
N GLU A 55 -29.73 -37.46 -139.80
CA GLU A 55 -28.73 -36.52 -139.28
C GLU A 55 -29.11 -36.01 -137.87
N ARG A 56 -30.39 -35.77 -137.59
CA ARG A 56 -30.87 -35.46 -136.22
C ARG A 56 -30.60 -36.60 -135.24
N VAL A 57 -30.83 -37.85 -135.66
CA VAL A 57 -30.51 -39.03 -134.85
C VAL A 57 -29.01 -39.17 -134.64
N ARG A 58 -28.18 -38.91 -135.66
CA ARG A 58 -26.71 -38.94 -135.52
C ARG A 58 -26.21 -37.89 -134.54
N GLN A 59 -26.68 -36.64 -134.64
CA GLN A 59 -26.35 -35.58 -133.70
C GLN A 59 -26.83 -35.90 -132.29
N ARG A 60 -28.03 -36.49 -132.15
CA ARG A 60 -28.53 -36.97 -130.86
C ARG A 60 -27.63 -38.05 -130.28
N ASP A 61 -27.20 -39.03 -131.08
CA ASP A 61 -26.35 -40.12 -130.63
C ASP A 61 -24.93 -39.64 -130.28
N GLU A 62 -24.40 -38.67 -131.03
CA GLU A 62 -23.14 -37.98 -130.69
C GLU A 62 -23.25 -37.23 -129.35
N LEU A 63 -24.35 -36.50 -129.13
CA LEU A 63 -24.62 -35.81 -127.86
C LEU A 63 -24.81 -36.81 -126.71
N LEU A 64 -25.49 -37.93 -126.94
CA LEU A 64 -25.66 -38.99 -125.94
C LEU A 64 -24.34 -39.71 -125.64
N ALA A 65 -23.49 -39.95 -126.64
CA ALA A 65 -22.15 -40.50 -126.46
C ALA A 65 -21.26 -39.52 -125.67
N LYS A 66 -21.36 -38.22 -125.96
CA LYS A 66 -20.67 -37.16 -125.22
C LYS A 66 -21.16 -37.07 -123.78
N ALA A 67 -22.48 -37.14 -123.53
CA ALA A 67 -23.06 -37.15 -122.21
C ALA A 67 -22.63 -38.39 -121.41
N LYS A 68 -22.63 -39.59 -122.01
CA LYS A 68 -22.10 -40.82 -121.40
C LYS A 68 -20.61 -40.71 -121.09
N SER A 69 -19.82 -40.10 -121.98
CA SER A 69 -18.39 -39.85 -121.76
C SER A 69 -18.17 -38.88 -120.59
N MET A 70 -18.94 -37.79 -120.52
CA MET A 70 -18.90 -36.85 -119.40
C MET A 70 -19.36 -37.49 -118.09
N GLN A 71 -20.41 -38.33 -118.11
CA GLN A 71 -20.88 -39.06 -116.93
C GLN A 71 -19.80 -39.98 -116.37
N LYS A 72 -19.01 -40.62 -117.24
CA LYS A 72 -17.83 -41.42 -116.84
C LYS A 72 -16.69 -40.58 -116.26
N LYS A 73 -16.59 -39.28 -116.59
CA LYS A 73 -15.57 -38.36 -116.05
C LYS A 73 -15.95 -37.71 -114.73
N LEU A 74 -17.24 -37.64 -114.38
CA LEU A 74 -17.71 -37.04 -113.12
C LEU A 74 -17.07 -37.66 -111.86
N PRO A 75 -16.90 -38.99 -111.73
CA PRO A 75 -16.22 -39.58 -110.57
C PRO A 75 -14.77 -39.12 -110.43
N TRP A 76 -14.04 -38.99 -111.56
CA TRP A 76 -12.67 -38.50 -111.57
C TRP A 76 -12.60 -37.04 -111.10
N LEU A 77 -13.51 -36.19 -111.60
CA LEU A 77 -13.57 -34.79 -111.15
C LEU A 77 -13.90 -34.69 -109.65
N LYS A 78 -14.83 -35.50 -109.15
CA LYS A 78 -15.15 -35.56 -107.71
C LYS A 78 -13.95 -36.04 -106.88
N TYR A 79 -13.21 -37.03 -107.38
CA TYR A 79 -11.99 -37.51 -106.74
C TYR A 79 -10.94 -36.39 -106.69
N ASP A 80 -10.69 -35.70 -107.80
CA ASP A 80 -9.71 -34.62 -107.88
C ASP A 80 -10.06 -33.47 -106.92
N MET A 81 -11.35 -33.10 -106.84
CA MET A 81 -11.85 -32.12 -105.86
C MET A 81 -11.61 -32.57 -104.42
N LYS A 82 -11.96 -33.81 -104.07
CA LYS A 82 -11.72 -34.35 -102.72
C LYS A 82 -10.25 -34.52 -102.39
N GLN A 83 -9.42 -34.83 -103.39
CA GLN A 83 -7.98 -34.91 -103.24
C GLN A 83 -7.35 -33.52 -103.02
N ALA A 84 -7.91 -32.46 -103.61
CA ALA A 84 -7.51 -31.09 -103.33
C ALA A 84 -7.89 -30.68 -101.89
N GLU A 85 -9.15 -30.89 -101.49
CA GLU A 85 -9.63 -30.62 -100.12
C GLU A 85 -8.81 -31.37 -99.06
N TYR A 86 -8.51 -32.65 -99.29
CA TYR A 86 -7.68 -33.44 -98.38
C TYR A 86 -6.27 -32.88 -98.24
N ARG A 87 -5.65 -32.45 -99.35
CA ARG A 87 -4.32 -31.85 -99.33
C ARG A 87 -4.31 -30.52 -98.57
N GLU A 88 -5.31 -29.67 -98.79
CA GLU A 88 -5.47 -28.41 -98.07
C GLU A 88 -5.66 -28.63 -96.56
N ALA A 89 -6.59 -29.53 -96.18
CA ALA A 89 -6.81 -29.89 -94.78
C ALA A 89 -5.54 -30.47 -94.12
N LYS A 90 -4.77 -31.28 -94.84
CA LYS A 90 -3.51 -31.84 -94.35
C LYS A 90 -2.43 -30.78 -94.15
N GLU A 91 -2.35 -29.77 -95.02
CA GLU A 91 -1.43 -28.65 -94.81
C GLU A 91 -1.88 -27.75 -93.64
N HIS A 92 -3.19 -27.56 -93.45
CA HIS A 92 -3.72 -26.90 -92.25
C HIS A 92 -3.40 -27.68 -90.96
N GLU A 93 -3.55 -29.01 -90.97
CA GLU A 93 -3.18 -29.86 -89.85
C GLU A 93 -1.69 -29.72 -89.51
N LYS A 94 -0.81 -29.78 -90.53
CA LYS A 94 0.64 -29.60 -90.33
C LYS A 94 1.00 -28.23 -89.80
N THR A 95 0.38 -27.17 -90.30
CA THR A 95 0.64 -25.80 -89.81
C THR A 95 0.15 -25.63 -88.38
N ALA A 96 -1.06 -26.09 -88.05
CA ALA A 96 -1.59 -26.10 -86.69
C ALA A 96 -0.72 -26.92 -85.73
N ALA A 97 -0.23 -28.10 -86.14
CA ALA A 97 0.68 -28.93 -85.34
C ALA A 97 1.99 -28.20 -85.04
N LYS A 98 2.58 -27.51 -86.04
CA LYS A 98 3.79 -26.70 -85.84
C LYS A 98 3.55 -25.54 -84.87
N GLU A 99 2.41 -24.84 -84.98
CA GLU A 99 2.08 -23.75 -84.05
C GLU A 99 1.81 -24.28 -82.63
N PHE A 100 1.16 -25.43 -82.49
CA PHE A 100 0.97 -26.08 -81.20
C PHE A 100 2.31 -26.46 -80.55
N ASP A 101 3.25 -27.03 -81.31
CA ASP A 101 4.58 -27.37 -80.81
C ASP A 101 5.37 -26.13 -80.39
N LYS A 102 5.27 -25.03 -81.14
CA LYS A 102 5.86 -23.73 -80.75
C LYS A 102 5.25 -23.22 -79.44
N ALA A 103 3.91 -23.20 -79.34
CA ALA A 103 3.21 -22.76 -78.13
C ALA A 103 3.56 -23.64 -76.92
N LYS A 104 3.69 -24.95 -77.11
CA LYS A 104 4.11 -25.90 -76.06
C LYS A 104 5.53 -25.64 -75.58
N LYS A 105 6.47 -25.35 -76.50
CA LYS A 105 7.84 -24.97 -76.14
C LYS A 105 7.87 -23.67 -75.33
N LEU A 106 7.18 -22.63 -75.80
CA LEU A 106 7.07 -21.34 -75.09
C LEU A 106 6.44 -21.51 -73.70
N LEU A 107 5.39 -22.34 -73.58
CA LEU A 107 4.75 -22.61 -72.29
C LEU A 107 5.73 -23.28 -71.30
N ASN A 108 6.53 -24.24 -71.78
CA ASN A 108 7.53 -24.90 -70.94
C ASN A 108 8.66 -23.93 -70.55
N GLU A 109 9.13 -23.11 -71.49
CA GLU A 109 10.13 -22.06 -71.24
C GLU A 109 9.66 -21.04 -70.19
N LEU A 110 8.37 -20.70 -70.15
CA LEU A 110 7.81 -19.78 -69.16
C LEU A 110 7.50 -20.45 -67.81
N LYS A 111 7.14 -21.74 -67.81
CA LYS A 111 6.82 -22.47 -66.57
C LYS A 111 8.03 -22.63 -65.65
N GLU A 112 9.22 -22.88 -66.20
CA GLU A 112 10.44 -23.10 -65.41
C GLU A 112 10.84 -21.86 -64.58
N PRO A 113 10.93 -20.64 -65.14
CA PRO A 113 11.15 -19.40 -64.38
C PRO A 113 10.09 -19.15 -63.31
N ILE A 114 8.80 -19.39 -63.63
CA ILE A 114 7.71 -19.20 -62.66
C ILE A 114 7.88 -20.15 -61.48
N LYS A 115 8.25 -21.41 -61.73
CA LYS A 115 8.49 -22.40 -60.67
C LYS A 115 9.68 -21.98 -59.80
N LYS A 116 10.80 -21.59 -60.41
CA LYS A 116 11.98 -21.08 -59.69
C LYS A 116 11.64 -19.88 -58.81
N GLN A 117 10.92 -18.90 -59.35
CA GLN A 117 10.48 -17.73 -58.59
C GLN A 117 9.53 -18.08 -57.43
N LYS A 118 8.65 -19.08 -57.61
CA LYS A 118 7.80 -19.57 -56.51
C LYS A 118 8.64 -20.20 -55.41
N ASP A 119 9.57 -21.06 -55.76
CA ASP A 119 10.44 -21.73 -54.79
C ASP A 119 11.32 -20.69 -54.05
N GLU A 120 11.91 -19.74 -54.77
CA GLU A 120 12.65 -18.61 -54.20
C GLU A 120 11.80 -17.75 -53.26
N LYS A 121 10.56 -17.42 -53.65
CA LYS A 121 9.62 -16.69 -52.80
C LYS A 121 9.35 -17.44 -51.51
N THR A 122 9.07 -18.75 -51.58
CA THR A 122 8.82 -19.55 -50.36
C THR A 122 10.05 -19.61 -49.45
N ALA A 123 11.25 -19.68 -50.03
CA ALA A 123 12.50 -19.64 -49.28
C ALA A 123 12.74 -18.27 -48.62
N LEU A 124 12.43 -17.18 -49.32
CA LEU A 124 12.49 -15.83 -48.78
C LEU A 124 11.44 -15.62 -47.68
N ASP A 125 10.20 -16.05 -47.86
CA ASP A 125 9.14 -15.97 -46.85
C ASP A 125 9.55 -16.72 -45.57
N ALA A 126 10.16 -17.90 -45.71
CA ALA A 126 10.69 -18.65 -44.56
C ALA A 126 11.82 -17.90 -43.85
N LYS A 127 12.74 -17.24 -44.59
CA LYS A 127 13.79 -16.40 -44.01
C LYS A 127 13.21 -15.17 -43.30
N CYS A 128 12.26 -14.48 -43.93
CA CYS A 128 11.56 -13.33 -43.35
C CYS A 128 10.85 -13.70 -42.05
N LYS A 129 10.16 -14.84 -41.99
CA LYS A 129 9.55 -15.36 -40.76
C LYS A 129 10.59 -15.60 -39.66
N LYS A 130 11.73 -16.21 -39.98
CA LYS A 130 12.83 -16.41 -39.02
C LYS A 130 13.37 -15.09 -38.48
N VAL A 131 13.58 -14.11 -39.36
CA VAL A 131 14.05 -12.76 -38.97
C VAL A 131 13.01 -12.06 -38.09
N SER A 132 11.74 -12.11 -38.45
CA SER A 132 10.64 -11.53 -37.67
C SER A 132 10.55 -12.13 -36.27
N ASN A 133 10.67 -13.45 -36.14
CA ASN A 133 10.69 -14.12 -34.84
C ASN A 133 11.88 -13.66 -33.99
N ARG A 134 13.09 -13.57 -34.57
CA ARG A 134 14.28 -13.05 -33.87
C ARG A 134 14.11 -11.61 -33.43
N ILE A 135 13.48 -10.76 -34.24
CA ILE A 135 13.17 -9.37 -33.87
C ILE A 135 12.22 -9.34 -32.67
N ASN A 136 11.16 -10.15 -32.69
CA ASN A 136 10.19 -10.22 -31.60
C ASN A 136 10.83 -10.73 -30.29
N GLU A 137 11.65 -11.78 -30.35
CA GLU A 137 12.40 -12.28 -29.20
C GLU A 137 13.37 -11.24 -28.65
N ASN A 138 14.09 -10.52 -29.52
CA ASN A 138 14.98 -9.45 -29.10
C ASN A 138 14.21 -8.29 -28.45
N SER A 139 13.06 -7.90 -29.01
CA SER A 139 12.18 -6.88 -28.45
C SER A 139 11.71 -7.26 -27.04
N LYS A 140 11.26 -8.51 -26.83
CA LYS A 140 10.88 -9.02 -25.51
C LYS A 140 12.05 -8.99 -24.51
N LYS A 141 13.25 -9.39 -24.95
CA LYS A 141 14.46 -9.32 -24.11
C LYS A 141 14.81 -7.89 -23.72
N ARG A 142 14.76 -6.95 -24.66
CA ARG A 142 15.00 -5.52 -24.39
C ARG A 142 13.99 -4.95 -23.41
N MET A 143 12.72 -5.32 -23.54
CA MET A 143 11.67 -4.90 -22.61
C MET A 143 11.93 -5.43 -21.19
N GLY A 144 12.28 -6.71 -21.05
CA GLY A 144 12.63 -7.28 -19.74
C GLY A 144 13.87 -6.63 -19.11
N LEU A 145 14.90 -6.33 -19.91
CA LEU A 145 16.09 -5.61 -19.42
C LEU A 145 15.76 -4.20 -18.95
N MET A 146 14.93 -3.47 -19.70
CA MET A 146 14.48 -2.12 -19.32
C MET A 146 13.68 -2.12 -18.03
N GLU A 147 12.79 -3.10 -17.84
CA GLU A 147 12.04 -3.24 -16.59
C GLU A 147 12.97 -3.50 -15.39
N ASN A 148 13.94 -4.40 -15.55
CA ASN A 148 14.95 -4.67 -14.52
C ASN A 148 15.82 -3.43 -14.23
N GLU A 149 16.19 -2.67 -15.26
CA GLU A 149 16.95 -1.42 -15.12
C GLU A 149 16.14 -0.40 -14.30
N ASN A 150 14.86 -0.22 -14.61
CA ASN A 150 13.98 0.67 -13.86
C ASN A 150 13.83 0.23 -12.39
N GLN A 151 13.70 -1.07 -12.13
CA GLN A 151 13.63 -1.61 -10.77
C GLN A 151 14.91 -1.33 -9.98
N LEU A 152 16.07 -1.60 -10.59
CA LEU A 152 17.37 -1.32 -10.00
C LEU A 152 17.58 0.19 -9.76
N GLU A 153 17.08 1.06 -10.65
CA GLU A 153 17.13 2.50 -10.45
C GLU A 153 16.33 2.93 -9.22
N VAL A 154 15.11 2.40 -9.05
CA VAL A 154 14.28 2.67 -7.87
C VAL A 154 14.95 2.18 -6.58
N GLU A 155 15.53 0.97 -6.59
CA GLU A 155 16.29 0.44 -5.46
C GLU A 155 17.51 1.30 -5.14
N LEU A 156 18.27 1.72 -6.16
CA LEU A 156 19.44 2.59 -6.01
C LEU A 156 19.05 3.92 -5.39
N GLN A 157 17.99 4.57 -5.88
CA GLN A 157 17.47 5.81 -5.31
C GLN A 157 17.01 5.63 -3.86
N GLY A 158 16.38 4.49 -3.53
CA GLY A 158 16.04 4.12 -2.16
C GLY A 158 17.26 4.03 -1.26
N LYS A 159 18.31 3.32 -1.73
CA LYS A 159 19.57 3.17 -0.99
C LYS A 159 20.31 4.48 -0.79
N TYR A 160 20.30 5.39 -1.77
CA TYR A 160 20.86 6.73 -1.60
C TYR A 160 20.12 7.53 -0.52
N LYS A 161 18.79 7.48 -0.49
CA LYS A 161 18.00 8.14 0.57
C LYS A 161 18.28 7.56 1.95
N GLU A 162 18.40 6.23 2.07
CA GLU A 162 18.80 5.56 3.32
C GLU A 162 20.19 6.02 3.78
N MET A 163 21.16 6.08 2.87
CA MET A 163 22.52 6.54 3.16
C MET A 163 22.54 8.01 3.63
N ASP A 164 21.78 8.89 2.98
CA ASP A 164 21.69 10.30 3.36
C ASP A 164 21.05 10.47 4.75
N GLU A 165 20.01 9.69 5.08
CA GLU A 165 19.40 9.71 6.41
C GLU A 165 20.40 9.22 7.48
N LEU A 166 21.09 8.11 7.24
CA LEU A 166 22.14 7.62 8.14
C LEU A 166 23.25 8.66 8.34
N ARG A 167 23.64 9.37 7.27
CA ARG A 167 24.63 10.44 7.35
C ARG A 167 24.13 11.59 8.25
N ARG A 168 22.87 12.02 8.11
CA ARG A 168 22.29 13.06 8.98
C ARG A 168 22.22 12.62 10.44
N GLN A 169 21.87 11.36 10.69
CA GLN A 169 21.85 10.79 12.04
C GLN A 169 23.25 10.78 12.66
N GLU A 170 24.27 10.38 11.90
CA GLU A 170 25.66 10.38 12.35
C GLU A 170 26.18 11.80 12.60
N GLU A 171 25.88 12.77 11.73
CA GLU A 171 26.22 14.18 11.94
C GLU A 171 25.60 14.72 13.24
N THR A 172 24.33 14.38 13.49
CA THR A 172 23.62 14.75 14.73
C THR A 172 24.27 14.11 15.96
N ARG A 173 24.66 12.83 15.85
CA ARG A 173 25.36 12.10 16.93
C ARG A 173 26.71 12.74 17.25
N GLN A 174 27.49 13.09 16.22
CA GLN A 174 28.78 13.75 16.39
C GLN A 174 28.64 15.14 17.00
N GLN A 175 27.62 15.91 16.61
CA GLN A 175 27.35 17.21 17.25
C GLN A 175 27.04 17.07 18.73
N LYS A 176 26.22 16.08 19.13
CA LYS A 176 25.97 15.78 20.54
C LYS A 176 27.25 15.39 21.28
N PHE A 177 28.06 14.54 20.67
CA PHE A 177 29.34 14.12 21.26
C PHE A 177 30.27 15.31 21.50
N ARG A 178 30.37 16.24 20.53
CA ARG A 178 31.16 17.47 20.69
C ARG A 178 30.63 18.32 21.83
N LYS A 179 29.31 18.57 21.90
CA LYS A 179 28.69 19.32 23.00
C LYS A 179 28.97 18.71 24.36
N TYR A 180 28.78 17.40 24.52
CA TYR A 180 29.08 16.72 25.79
C TYR A 180 30.56 16.75 26.13
N SER A 181 31.44 16.68 25.13
CA SER A 181 32.88 16.82 25.35
C SER A 181 33.26 18.24 25.80
N GLU A 182 32.62 19.27 25.24
CA GLU A 182 32.81 20.67 25.63
C GLU A 182 32.25 20.93 27.03
N GLU A 183 31.06 20.43 27.34
CA GLU A 183 30.44 20.49 28.68
C GLU A 183 31.29 19.75 29.72
N LEU A 184 31.85 18.58 29.39
CA LEU A 184 32.74 17.84 30.26
C LEU A 184 34.02 18.64 30.53
N ALA A 185 34.67 19.17 29.48
CA ALA A 185 35.86 19.99 29.64
C ALA A 185 35.59 21.27 30.46
N ALA A 186 34.41 21.89 30.28
CA ALA A 186 33.99 23.03 31.09
C ALA A 186 33.81 22.63 32.57
N ALA A 187 33.16 21.50 32.85
CA ALA A 187 32.99 20.99 34.22
C ALA A 187 34.32 20.59 34.88
N GLU A 188 35.26 20.01 34.13
CA GLU A 188 36.61 19.71 34.61
C GLU A 188 37.39 20.98 34.94
N LEU A 189 37.28 22.02 34.10
CA LEU A 189 37.89 23.32 34.36
C LEU A 189 37.25 24.04 35.55
N GLU A 190 35.93 23.98 35.70
CA GLU A 190 35.23 24.47 36.88
C GLU A 190 35.74 23.75 38.14
N LEU A 191 35.86 22.42 38.10
CA LEU A 191 36.38 21.62 39.19
C LEU A 191 37.83 22.00 39.58
N GLU A 192 38.69 22.26 38.60
CA GLU A 192 40.07 22.70 38.84
C GLU A 192 40.13 24.15 39.37
N SER A 193 39.19 25.01 38.95
CA SER A 193 39.07 26.39 39.44
C SER A 193 38.54 26.48 40.88
N LEU A 194 37.81 25.46 41.33
CA LEU A 194 37.39 25.36 42.71
C LEU A 194 38.63 25.13 43.59
N ASN A 195 38.77 25.95 44.63
CA ASN A 195 39.83 25.74 45.62
C ASN A 195 39.74 24.29 46.13
N PRO A 196 40.88 23.58 46.27
CA PRO A 196 40.91 22.27 46.88
C PRO A 196 40.09 22.33 48.17
N TYR A 197 39.08 21.47 48.29
CA TYR A 197 38.27 21.39 49.50
C TYR A 197 39.22 21.05 50.65
N ALA A 198 39.63 22.07 51.40
CA ALA A 198 40.33 21.89 52.65
C ALA A 198 39.32 21.22 53.58
N PRO A 199 39.59 19.99 54.08
CA PRO A 199 38.73 19.36 55.04
C PRO A 199 38.64 20.30 56.23
N LEU A 200 37.48 20.96 56.36
CA LEU A 200 37.16 21.85 57.47
C LEU A 200 36.85 20.99 58.71
N GLU A 201 37.54 19.86 58.87
CA GLU A 201 37.35 18.86 59.90
C GLU A 201 37.60 19.46 61.27
N ASP A 202 38.60 20.33 61.40
CA ASP A 202 38.90 21.02 62.66
C ASP A 202 37.81 22.03 63.06
N GLU A 203 37.25 22.79 62.12
CA GLU A 203 36.15 23.72 62.45
C GLU A 203 34.83 22.99 62.67
N LEU A 204 34.56 21.93 61.90
CA LEU A 204 33.40 21.06 62.10
C LEU A 204 33.46 20.36 63.45
N GLU A 205 34.62 19.83 63.84
CA GLU A 205 34.81 19.17 65.13
C GLU A 205 34.72 20.19 66.27
N ARG A 206 35.30 21.38 66.10
CA ARG A 206 35.12 22.49 67.05
C ARG A 206 33.65 22.90 67.20
N LEU A 207 32.89 22.95 66.11
CA LEU A 207 31.46 23.28 66.15
C LEU A 207 30.63 22.15 66.78
N ARG A 208 30.99 20.88 66.54
CA ARG A 208 30.37 19.72 67.19
C ARG A 208 30.59 19.73 68.70
N VAL A 209 31.82 19.98 69.14
CA VAL A 209 32.15 20.11 70.57
C VAL A 209 31.35 21.25 71.20
N LYS A 210 31.31 22.42 70.56
CA LYS A 210 30.49 23.56 71.04
C LYS A 210 29.01 23.24 71.11
N PHE A 211 28.47 22.50 70.14
CA PHE A 211 27.08 22.08 70.14
C PHE A 211 26.79 21.14 71.32
N LEU A 212 27.64 20.15 71.55
CA LEU A 212 27.52 19.22 72.69
C LEU A 212 27.63 19.94 74.04
N GLU A 213 28.56 20.88 74.19
CA GLU A 213 28.69 21.70 75.40
C GLU A 213 27.43 22.53 75.67
N LEU A 214 26.89 23.20 74.64
CA LEU A 214 25.66 23.98 74.76
C LEU A 214 24.47 23.09 75.10
N ASP A 215 24.34 21.92 74.48
CA ASP A 215 23.23 21.00 74.74
C ASP A 215 23.28 20.45 76.18
N SER A 216 24.48 20.10 76.65
CA SER A 216 24.70 19.70 78.05
C SER A 216 24.35 20.81 79.05
N SER A 217 24.66 22.06 78.70
CA SER A 217 24.32 23.25 79.49
C SER A 217 22.82 23.49 79.53
N VAL A 218 22.13 23.36 78.39
CA VAL A 218 20.67 23.45 78.29
C VAL A 218 19.99 22.38 79.14
N ASP A 219 20.47 21.14 79.08
CA ASP A 219 19.93 20.05 79.89
C ASP A 219 20.17 20.26 81.38
N GLN A 220 21.36 20.74 81.78
CA GLN A 220 21.63 21.08 83.17
C GLN A 220 20.72 22.22 83.66
N ALA A 221 20.51 23.25 82.84
CA ALA A 221 19.60 24.35 83.15
C ALA A 221 18.14 23.86 83.28
N ARG A 222 17.71 22.94 82.41
CA ARG A 222 16.38 22.31 82.50
C ARG A 222 16.21 21.51 83.78
N ARG A 223 17.21 20.70 84.17
CA ARG A 223 17.20 19.94 85.43
C ARG A 223 17.11 20.87 86.65
N ASN A 224 17.94 21.90 86.67
CA ASN A 224 17.94 22.89 87.76
C ASN A 224 16.59 23.61 87.87
N LYS A 225 15.98 23.98 86.73
CA LYS A 225 14.64 24.57 86.69
C LYS A 225 13.58 23.62 87.26
N SER A 226 13.55 22.37 86.81
CA SER A 226 12.59 21.38 87.30
C SER A 226 12.75 21.11 88.80
N GLN A 227 13.98 21.05 89.30
CA GLN A 227 14.24 20.92 90.74
C GLN A 227 13.68 22.13 91.51
N ALA A 228 14.00 23.35 91.08
CA ALA A 228 13.49 24.56 91.72
C ALA A 228 11.95 24.63 91.69
N GLU A 229 11.31 24.22 90.59
CA GLU A 229 9.84 24.15 90.47
C GLU A 229 9.23 23.15 91.46
N THR A 230 9.85 21.99 91.64
CA THR A 230 9.39 21.00 92.65
C THR A 230 9.51 21.54 94.07
N GLU A 231 10.63 22.18 94.41
CA GLU A 231 10.82 22.79 95.73
C GLU A 231 9.82 23.91 96.01
N VAL A 232 9.51 24.74 95.00
CA VAL A 232 8.49 25.78 95.11
C VAL A 232 7.11 25.16 95.32
N LYS A 233 6.78 24.09 94.60
CA LYS A 233 5.50 23.37 94.74
C LYS A 233 5.35 22.77 96.14
N ASP A 234 6.41 22.17 96.68
CA ASP A 234 6.41 21.55 98.01
C ASP A 234 6.28 22.59 99.12
N LYS A 235 7.04 23.69 99.03
CA LYS A 235 6.94 24.83 99.97
C LYS A 235 5.56 25.47 99.91
N SER A 236 5.00 25.69 98.73
CA SER A 236 3.66 26.25 98.54
C SER A 236 2.57 25.35 99.14
N SER A 237 2.66 24.03 98.91
CA SER A 237 1.73 23.05 99.47
C SER A 237 1.82 22.98 101.00
N SER A 238 3.02 23.13 101.56
CA SER A 238 3.24 23.19 103.01
C SER A 238 2.70 24.48 103.61
N LEU A 239 2.93 25.63 102.96
CA LEU A 239 2.38 26.93 103.37
C LEU A 239 0.85 26.92 103.36
N LYS A 240 0.23 26.32 102.33
CA LYS A 240 -1.22 26.15 102.25
C LYS A 240 -1.75 25.34 103.44
N ARG A 241 -1.12 24.21 103.77
CA ARG A 241 -1.48 23.40 104.96
C ARG A 241 -1.39 24.18 106.26
N CYS A 242 -0.32 24.96 106.46
CA CYS A 242 -0.18 25.82 107.64
C CYS A 242 -1.27 26.89 107.71
N ARG A 243 -1.59 27.54 106.58
CA ARG A 243 -2.65 28.55 106.50
C ARG A 243 -4.02 27.97 106.80
N ASP A 244 -4.34 26.80 106.25
CA ASP A 244 -5.62 26.14 106.46
C ASP A 244 -5.79 25.75 107.94
N ARG A 245 -4.72 25.23 108.57
CA ARG A 245 -4.70 24.91 110.01
C ARG A 245 -4.91 26.15 110.89
N LEU A 246 -4.27 27.27 110.55
CA LEU A 246 -4.44 28.53 111.28
C LEU A 246 -5.88 29.04 111.20
N LYS A 247 -6.50 28.96 110.01
CA LYS A 247 -7.90 29.34 109.79
C LYS A 247 -8.88 28.44 110.54
N GLU A 248 -8.60 27.14 110.64
CA GLU A 248 -9.43 26.22 111.42
C GLU A 248 -9.37 26.56 112.93
N MET A 249 -8.17 26.81 113.46
CA MET A 249 -7.98 27.22 114.86
C MET A 249 -8.74 28.52 115.19
N SER A 250 -8.63 29.55 114.35
CA SER A 250 -9.36 30.81 114.56
C SER A 250 -10.88 30.64 114.50
N ASN A 251 -11.38 29.73 113.66
CA ASN A 251 -12.81 29.44 113.57
C ASN A 251 -13.35 28.73 114.82
N LYS A 252 -12.57 27.89 115.50
CA LYS A 252 -12.99 27.22 116.74
C LYS A 252 -13.13 28.23 117.89
N SER A 253 -12.13 29.09 118.08
CA SER A 253 -12.16 30.14 119.10
C SER A 253 -13.31 31.13 118.88
N THR A 254 -13.50 31.62 117.65
CA THR A 254 -14.60 32.54 117.32
C THR A 254 -15.99 31.91 117.50
N LYS A 255 -16.18 30.63 117.17
CA LYS A 255 -17.43 29.90 117.42
C LYS A 255 -17.75 29.80 118.92
N CYS A 256 -16.76 29.51 119.77
CA CYS A 256 -16.97 29.41 121.22
C CYS A 256 -17.36 30.77 121.83
N LEU A 257 -16.70 31.85 121.41
CA LEU A 257 -17.04 33.21 121.84
C LEU A 257 -18.45 33.63 121.39
N CYS A 258 -18.86 33.27 120.18
CA CYS A 258 -20.23 33.49 119.71
C CYS A 258 -21.26 32.70 120.54
N ALA A 259 -21.01 31.43 120.84
CA ALA A 259 -21.89 30.61 121.68
C ALA A 259 -22.05 31.22 123.08
N LEU A 260 -20.97 31.74 123.67
CA LEU A 260 -21.02 32.46 124.95
C LEU A 260 -21.87 33.73 124.86
N LYS A 261 -21.74 34.50 123.78
CA LYS A 261 -22.57 35.70 123.54
C LYS A 261 -24.05 35.34 123.46
N THR A 262 -24.41 34.28 122.73
CA THR A 262 -25.80 33.80 122.61
C THR A 262 -26.35 33.24 123.92
N SER A 263 -25.49 32.71 124.81
CA SER A 263 -25.87 32.16 126.12
C SER A 263 -26.23 33.21 127.20
N GLY A 264 -26.42 34.47 126.81
CA GLY A 264 -26.87 35.57 127.66
C GLY A 264 -25.77 36.43 128.27
N VAL A 265 -24.51 36.31 127.84
CA VAL A 265 -23.42 37.20 128.26
C VAL A 265 -23.00 38.10 127.11
N GLU A 266 -23.79 39.15 126.86
CA GLU A 266 -23.67 39.99 125.66
C GLU A 266 -22.29 40.68 125.55
N LYS A 267 -21.68 41.05 126.68
CA LYS A 267 -20.40 41.75 126.76
C LYS A 267 -19.16 40.84 126.83
N ILE A 268 -19.31 39.52 126.80
CA ILE A 268 -18.16 38.60 127.00
C ILE A 268 -17.16 38.66 125.83
N SER A 269 -17.63 38.86 124.61
CA SER A 269 -16.77 39.02 123.44
C SER A 269 -15.99 40.33 123.47
N GLU A 270 -16.61 41.41 123.95
CA GLU A 270 -15.94 42.72 124.10
C GLU A 270 -14.90 42.67 125.22
N ALA A 271 -15.24 42.06 126.36
CA ALA A 271 -14.30 41.85 127.47
C ALA A 271 -13.13 40.95 127.06
N TYR A 272 -13.37 39.86 126.34
CA TYR A 272 -12.32 38.97 125.84
C TYR A 272 -11.39 39.69 124.84
N ASN A 273 -11.94 40.42 123.88
CA ASN A 273 -11.14 41.20 122.93
C ASN A 273 -10.34 42.31 123.61
N TRP A 274 -10.89 42.94 124.66
CA TRP A 274 -10.19 43.95 125.44
C TRP A 274 -9.03 43.33 126.21
N VAL A 275 -9.24 42.17 126.86
CA VAL A 275 -8.18 41.42 127.56
C VAL A 275 -7.10 40.98 126.58
N GLU A 276 -7.44 40.45 125.41
CA GLU A 276 -6.46 40.12 124.35
C GLU A 276 -5.65 41.34 123.91
N ALA A 277 -6.30 42.48 123.66
CA ALA A 277 -5.62 43.70 123.23
C ALA A 277 -4.68 44.28 124.31
N HIS A 278 -5.02 44.15 125.59
CA HIS A 278 -4.26 44.68 126.72
C HIS A 278 -3.49 43.59 127.48
N ARG A 279 -3.28 42.41 126.85
CA ARG A 279 -2.56 41.28 127.47
C ARG A 279 -1.20 41.65 128.03
N HIS A 280 -0.51 42.55 127.35
CA HIS A 280 0.83 43.03 127.72
C HIS A 280 0.85 43.91 128.98
N GLU A 281 -0.30 44.37 129.47
CA GLU A 281 -0.44 45.20 130.67
C GLU A 281 -0.65 44.37 131.95
N PHE A 282 -0.95 43.07 131.81
CA PHE A 282 -1.10 42.16 132.95
C PHE A 282 0.23 41.50 133.31
N ASN A 283 0.56 41.45 134.61
CA ASN A 283 1.79 40.81 135.11
C ASN A 283 1.78 39.27 135.00
N LYS A 284 0.62 38.66 134.73
CA LYS A 284 0.42 37.20 134.64
C LYS A 284 -0.48 36.85 133.45
N GLU A 285 -0.37 35.60 133.00
CA GLU A 285 -1.17 35.09 131.88
C GLU A 285 -2.64 34.91 132.29
N VAL A 286 -3.52 35.62 131.59
CA VAL A 286 -4.97 35.58 131.80
C VAL A 286 -5.59 34.66 130.76
N TYR A 287 -6.21 33.55 131.16
CA TYR A 287 -6.88 32.67 130.21
C TYR A 287 -8.28 33.17 129.89
N GLY A 288 -8.71 32.94 128.64
CA GLY A 288 -10.04 33.30 128.19
C GLY A 288 -11.15 32.62 128.99
N PRO A 289 -12.42 32.91 128.66
CA PRO A 289 -13.54 32.13 129.19
C PRO A 289 -13.24 30.65 129.07
N VAL A 290 -13.45 29.89 130.14
CA VAL A 290 -13.09 28.46 130.21
C VAL A 290 -13.59 27.67 129.00
N LEU A 291 -14.78 28.00 128.46
CA LEU A 291 -15.34 27.36 127.28
C LEU A 291 -14.51 27.53 125.98
N ALA A 292 -13.72 28.60 125.86
CA ALA A 292 -12.87 28.84 124.69
C ALA A 292 -11.52 28.09 124.76
N GLU A 293 -11.06 27.76 125.96
CA GLU A 293 -9.75 27.13 126.21
C GLU A 293 -9.85 25.61 126.40
N VAL A 294 -10.99 25.12 126.89
CA VAL A 294 -11.21 23.69 127.15
C VAL A 294 -11.68 22.99 125.87
N ASN A 295 -10.87 22.04 125.39
CA ASN A 295 -11.23 21.16 124.27
C ASN A 295 -11.38 19.71 124.77
N VAL A 296 -12.63 19.24 124.90
CA VAL A 296 -12.93 17.85 125.27
C VAL A 296 -12.98 17.01 123.98
N PRO A 297 -12.11 16.01 123.81
CA PRO A 297 -12.03 15.24 122.56
C PRO A 297 -13.22 14.31 122.32
N ASP A 298 -13.95 13.93 123.37
CA ASP A 298 -15.08 12.99 123.29
C ASP A 298 -16.38 13.63 123.80
N GLN A 299 -17.42 13.54 122.96
CA GLN A 299 -18.71 14.18 123.19
C GLN A 299 -19.48 13.57 124.37
N SER A 300 -19.27 12.29 124.67
CA SER A 300 -19.92 11.61 125.81
C SER A 300 -19.47 12.21 127.15
N HIS A 301 -18.17 12.51 127.27
CA HIS A 301 -17.57 13.15 128.44
C HIS A 301 -17.98 14.63 128.56
N ALA A 302 -18.17 15.33 127.44
CA ALA A 302 -18.60 16.72 127.44
C ALA A 302 -19.96 16.90 128.13
N GLY A 303 -20.93 16.04 127.82
CA GLY A 303 -22.26 16.08 128.45
C GLY A 303 -22.24 15.78 129.96
N TYR A 304 -21.31 14.93 130.42
CA TYR A 304 -21.11 14.68 131.84
C TYR A 304 -20.53 15.90 132.57
N LEU A 305 -19.53 16.56 131.99
CA LEU A 305 -18.91 17.76 132.56
C LEU A 305 -19.88 18.94 132.63
N GLU A 306 -20.71 19.14 131.60
CA GLU A 306 -21.75 20.18 131.60
C GLU A 306 -22.77 19.99 132.73
N GLY A 307 -23.07 18.74 133.13
CA GLY A 307 -24.01 18.43 134.20
C GLY A 307 -23.45 18.57 135.62
N GLN A 308 -22.12 18.45 135.80
CA GLN A 308 -21.46 18.54 137.10
C GLN A 308 -20.91 19.93 137.41
N VAL A 309 -20.47 20.66 136.37
CA VAL A 309 -19.88 22.00 136.54
C VAL A 309 -20.99 23.05 136.49
N ALA A 310 -21.07 23.86 137.54
CA ALA A 310 -22.06 24.94 137.61
C ALA A 310 -21.97 25.87 136.39
N TRP A 311 -23.13 26.23 135.83
CA TRP A 311 -23.27 26.96 134.56
C TRP A 311 -22.42 28.24 134.44
N TYR A 312 -22.15 28.93 135.55
CA TYR A 312 -21.37 30.18 135.55
C TYR A 312 -19.88 29.95 135.29
N THR A 313 -19.32 28.78 135.64
CA THR A 313 -17.89 28.48 135.55
C THR A 313 -17.37 28.56 134.11
N TRP A 314 -18.19 28.15 133.14
CA TRP A 314 -17.87 28.19 131.71
C TRP A 314 -17.68 29.62 131.16
N LYS A 315 -18.17 30.62 131.89
CA LYS A 315 -18.16 32.04 131.51
C LYS A 315 -17.07 32.85 132.20
N VAL A 316 -16.35 32.26 133.16
CA VAL A 316 -15.33 32.96 133.95
C VAL A 316 -14.03 33.05 133.16
N VAL A 317 -13.45 34.24 133.15
CA VAL A 317 -12.08 34.50 132.70
C VAL A 317 -11.16 34.27 133.90
N LEU A 318 -10.19 33.37 133.78
CA LEU A 318 -9.38 32.92 134.91
C LEU A 318 -7.95 33.43 134.79
N ASP A 319 -7.44 34.01 135.87
CA ASP A 319 -5.99 34.10 136.12
C ASP A 319 -5.53 32.73 136.67
N ILE A 320 -4.30 32.31 136.34
CA ILE A 320 -3.63 31.10 136.87
C ILE A 320 -3.84 30.91 138.38
N SER A 321 -3.90 32.00 139.14
CA SER A 321 -4.07 32.00 140.60
C SER A 321 -5.48 31.53 141.04
N LEU A 322 -6.50 31.71 140.20
CA LEU A 322 -7.89 31.26 140.41
C LEU A 322 -8.16 29.88 139.79
N TRP A 323 -7.38 29.46 138.80
CA TRP A 323 -7.53 28.15 138.16
C TRP A 323 -7.27 27.00 139.15
N PHE A 324 -6.28 27.15 140.03
CA PHE A 324 -5.95 26.17 141.08
C PHE A 324 -7.03 26.02 142.16
N LEU A 325 -7.86 27.04 142.39
CA LEU A 325 -8.94 27.01 143.38
C LEU A 325 -10.22 26.33 142.87
N LEU A 326 -10.35 26.11 141.57
CA LEU A 326 -11.48 25.44 140.92
C LEU A 326 -11.25 23.93 140.68
N LEU A 327 -10.04 23.44 140.93
CA LEU A 327 -9.60 22.05 140.74
C LEU A 327 -9.49 21.24 142.05
N LEU A 328 -9.84 21.87 143.19
CA LEU A 328 -10.06 21.25 144.51
C LEU A 328 -11.55 21.25 144.81
#